data_AF-A0A6P1F839-F1
#
_entry.id   AF-A0A6P1F839-F1
#
_cell.length_a   1.000
_cell.length_b   1.000
_cell.length_c   1.000
_cell.angle_alpha   90.00
_cell.angle_beta   90.00
_cell.angle_gamma   90.00
#
_symmetry.space_group_name_H-M   'P 1'
#
loop_
_entity.id
_entity.type
_entity.pdbx_description
1 polymer ?
#
loop_
_entity_poly.entity_id
_entity_poly.type
_entity_poly.pdbx_seq_one_letter_code
_entity_poly.pdbx_strand_id
1 'polypeptide(L)'
;MRHIPRIRLDRRIPAPPFADAEASAAFHRSLAIHVAELGRASGGPHLETLAVCALVSAGRPAAATLPTPLVLATALRTFFPAAWTPASLVSAANELLPSRDRHWTVVTEKRLAYDGDPRWSARRDASGRWNAEFIERGVAGPDVTAEDDDEMVLHLMAHLTDPFPYPYAWSGTEEESARRRADAAEIERTFAIDRRLPYLAGWRDAQGGGSAAVPAGE
;
A
#
# COMPACT_ATOMS: atom_id res chain seq x y z
N MET A 1 3.11 15.09 -9.94
CA MET A 1 2.16 13.96 -9.95
C MET A 1 2.91 12.70 -9.54
N ARG A 2 2.42 11.91 -8.58
CA ARG A 2 3.01 10.61 -8.24
C ARG A 2 2.81 9.65 -9.42
N HIS A 3 3.82 8.87 -9.76
CA HIS A 3 3.67 7.82 -10.76
C HIS A 3 2.82 6.70 -10.14
N ILE A 4 1.60 6.51 -10.66
CA ILE A 4 0.71 5.43 -10.24
C ILE A 4 1.19 4.14 -10.94
N PRO A 5 1.39 3.03 -10.21
CA PRO A 5 1.83 1.78 -10.82
C PRO A 5 0.76 1.21 -11.75
N ARG A 6 1.16 0.45 -12.76
CA ARG A 6 0.24 -0.23 -13.69
C ARG A 6 -0.02 -1.66 -13.21
N ILE A 7 -0.92 -1.81 -12.25
CA ILE A 7 -1.28 -3.09 -11.62
C ILE A 7 -2.75 -3.40 -11.91
N ARG A 8 -3.10 -4.68 -12.04
CA ARG A 8 -4.51 -5.14 -12.07
C ARG A 8 -4.88 -5.74 -10.73
N LEU A 9 -6.11 -5.51 -10.29
CA LEU A 9 -6.58 -6.05 -9.03
C LEU A 9 -6.82 -7.56 -9.16
N ASP A 10 -6.41 -8.33 -8.16
CA ASP A 10 -6.65 -9.77 -8.11
C ASP A 10 -7.99 -10.04 -7.42
N ARG A 11 -8.98 -10.39 -8.23
CA ARG A 11 -10.35 -10.71 -7.76
C ARG A 11 -10.41 -11.93 -6.84
N ARG A 12 -9.35 -12.74 -6.77
CA ARG A 12 -9.27 -13.91 -5.86
C ARG A 12 -8.83 -13.51 -4.46
N ILE A 13 -8.22 -12.34 -4.29
CA ILE A 13 -7.82 -11.84 -2.98
C ILE A 13 -9.00 -11.02 -2.42
N PRO A 14 -9.64 -11.46 -1.33
CA PRO A 14 -10.78 -10.75 -0.76
C PRO A 14 -10.36 -9.35 -0.30
N ALA A 15 -11.23 -8.36 -0.48
CA ALA A 15 -11.03 -7.02 0.05
C ALA A 15 -12.05 -6.71 1.16
N PRO A 16 -11.74 -5.80 2.08
CA PRO A 16 -12.70 -5.26 3.03
C PRO A 16 -13.91 -4.58 2.33
N PRO A 17 -15.11 -4.63 2.92
CA PRO A 17 -15.44 -5.35 4.15
C PRO A 17 -15.39 -6.88 3.93
N PHE A 18 -14.72 -7.59 4.83
CA PHE A 18 -14.57 -9.04 4.77
C PHE A 18 -15.89 -9.72 5.07
N ALA A 19 -16.24 -10.74 4.29
CA ALA A 19 -17.44 -11.55 4.51
C ALA A 19 -17.35 -12.35 5.82
N ASP A 20 -16.16 -12.84 6.16
CA ASP A 20 -15.89 -13.66 7.32
C ASP A 20 -14.41 -13.61 7.75
N ALA A 21 -14.09 -14.39 8.78
CA ALA A 21 -12.74 -14.52 9.31
C ALA A 21 -11.75 -15.18 8.33
N GLU A 22 -12.22 -16.05 7.44
CA GLU A 22 -11.38 -16.73 6.44
C GLU A 22 -10.94 -15.72 5.36
N ALA A 23 -11.86 -14.91 4.87
CA ALA A 23 -11.58 -13.81 3.95
C ALA A 23 -10.59 -12.81 4.57
N SER A 24 -10.78 -12.45 5.84
CA SER A 24 -9.83 -11.61 6.57
C SER A 24 -8.45 -12.28 6.65
N ALA A 25 -8.36 -13.56 7.03
CA ALA A 25 -7.10 -14.29 7.11
C ALA A 25 -6.38 -14.41 5.75
N ALA A 26 -7.14 -14.62 4.66
CA ALA A 26 -6.64 -14.68 3.30
C ALA A 26 -6.07 -13.32 2.86
N PHE A 27 -6.75 -12.21 3.15
CA PHE A 27 -6.25 -10.86 2.89
C PHE A 27 -4.91 -10.61 3.61
N HIS A 28 -4.83 -10.85 4.92
CA HIS A 28 -3.62 -10.59 5.70
C HIS A 28 -2.44 -11.45 5.23
N ARG A 29 -2.70 -12.74 4.93
CA ARG A 29 -1.66 -13.64 4.40
C ARG A 29 -1.14 -13.15 3.06
N SER A 30 -2.05 -12.80 2.14
CA SER A 30 -1.69 -12.31 0.81
C SER A 30 -0.95 -10.97 0.88
N LEU A 31 -1.33 -10.09 1.81
CA LEU A 31 -0.60 -8.83 2.05
C LEU A 31 0.82 -9.08 2.57
N ALA A 32 1.00 -9.99 3.52
CA ALA A 32 2.33 -10.34 4.02
C ALA A 32 3.22 -10.93 2.92
N ILE A 33 2.66 -11.79 2.05
CA ILE A 33 3.36 -12.31 0.88
C ILE A 33 3.73 -11.18 -0.09
N HIS A 34 2.79 -10.27 -0.38
CA HIS A 34 3.04 -9.12 -1.25
C HIS A 34 4.17 -8.25 -0.74
N VAL A 35 4.18 -7.91 0.55
CA VAL A 35 5.26 -7.13 1.18
C VAL A 35 6.60 -7.87 1.10
N ALA A 36 6.60 -9.20 1.31
CA ALA A 36 7.79 -10.02 1.17
C ALA A 36 8.35 -9.98 -0.27
N GLU A 37 7.49 -10.11 -1.29
CA GLU A 37 7.90 -10.04 -2.69
C GLU A 37 8.38 -8.64 -3.10
N LEU A 38 7.80 -7.57 -2.56
CA LEU A 38 8.33 -6.21 -2.74
C LEU A 38 9.75 -6.08 -2.16
N GLY A 39 9.96 -6.58 -0.93
CA GLY A 39 11.29 -6.60 -0.32
C GLY A 39 12.29 -7.45 -1.11
N ARG A 40 11.85 -8.54 -1.72
CA ARG A 40 12.68 -9.36 -2.62
C ARG A 40 13.05 -8.59 -3.89
N ALA A 41 12.08 -7.94 -4.53
CA ALA A 41 12.29 -7.15 -5.75
C ALA A 41 13.26 -5.97 -5.52
N SER A 42 13.34 -5.44 -4.29
CA SER A 42 14.28 -4.38 -3.91
C SER A 42 15.66 -4.88 -3.45
N GLY A 43 15.95 -6.19 -3.56
CA GLY A 43 17.25 -6.76 -3.18
C GLY A 43 17.37 -7.18 -1.72
N GLY A 44 16.24 -7.38 -1.03
CA GLY A 44 16.18 -7.90 0.34
C GLY A 44 16.66 -9.35 0.48
N PRO A 45 16.43 -9.98 1.65
CA PRO A 45 15.48 -9.60 2.70
C PRO A 45 15.95 -8.41 3.55
N HIS A 46 15.04 -7.49 3.84
CA HIS A 46 15.27 -6.33 4.71
C HIS A 46 14.60 -6.52 6.09
N LEU A 47 15.17 -5.93 7.15
CA LEU A 47 14.64 -6.02 8.52
C LEU A 47 13.22 -5.45 8.62
N GLU A 48 13.02 -4.29 8.01
CA GLU A 48 11.77 -3.58 7.97
C GLU A 48 10.68 -4.39 7.24
N THR A 49 11.04 -5.12 6.18
CA THR A 49 10.12 -6.04 5.51
C THR A 49 9.65 -7.14 6.46
N LEU A 50 10.57 -7.75 7.21
CA LEU A 50 10.23 -8.79 8.19
C LEU A 50 9.35 -8.23 9.31
N ALA A 51 9.70 -7.06 9.85
CA ALA A 51 8.91 -6.40 10.89
C ALA A 51 7.49 -6.10 10.42
N VAL A 52 7.31 -5.57 9.21
CA VAL A 52 5.98 -5.32 8.63
C VAL A 52 5.21 -6.62 8.42
N CYS A 53 5.84 -7.68 7.91
CA CYS A 53 5.18 -8.98 7.73
C CYS A 53 4.70 -9.57 9.06
N ALA A 54 5.47 -9.42 10.13
CA ALA A 54 5.09 -9.85 11.48
C ALA A 54 3.89 -9.06 12.00
N LEU A 55 3.89 -7.73 11.81
CA LEU A 55 2.79 -6.85 12.22
C LEU A 55 1.49 -7.15 11.44
N VAL A 56 1.58 -7.34 10.12
CA VAL A 56 0.43 -7.76 9.29
C VAL A 56 -0.11 -9.11 9.77
N SER A 57 0.77 -10.04 10.12
CA SER A 57 0.37 -11.35 10.63
C SER A 57 -0.30 -11.28 12.00
N ALA A 58 0.16 -10.39 12.89
CA ALA A 58 -0.40 -10.20 14.23
C ALA A 58 -1.75 -9.47 14.20
N GLY A 59 -1.97 -8.61 13.21
CA GLY A 59 -3.20 -7.82 13.05
C GLY A 59 -4.43 -8.60 12.58
N ARG A 60 -4.51 -9.92 12.78
CA ARG A 60 -5.64 -10.79 12.39
C ARG A 60 -6.70 -10.89 13.49
N PRO A 61 -7.70 -9.99 13.57
CA PRO A 61 -8.84 -10.19 14.46
C PRO A 61 -9.70 -11.36 13.96
N ALA A 62 -10.15 -12.22 14.87
CA ALA A 62 -10.86 -13.46 14.53
C ALA A 62 -12.25 -13.27 13.90
N ALA A 63 -12.78 -12.04 13.81
CA ALA A 63 -14.12 -11.76 13.26
C ALA A 63 -14.34 -10.31 12.79
N ALA A 64 -13.31 -9.51 12.54
CA ALA A 64 -13.53 -8.13 12.10
C ALA A 64 -13.82 -8.08 10.60
N THR A 65 -14.82 -7.28 10.22
CA THR A 65 -15.14 -6.95 8.82
C THR A 65 -14.07 -6.06 8.19
N LEU A 66 -13.23 -5.41 8.98
CA LEU A 66 -12.17 -4.54 8.53
C LEU A 66 -10.81 -4.93 9.12
N PRO A 67 -9.70 -4.63 8.42
CA PRO A 67 -8.35 -4.84 8.95
C PRO A 67 -8.05 -3.82 10.06
N THR A 68 -6.94 -4.00 10.77
CA THR A 68 -6.43 -2.93 11.65
C THR A 68 -5.98 -1.71 10.84
N PRO A 69 -5.94 -0.49 11.42
CA PRO A 69 -5.47 0.71 10.72
C PRO A 69 -4.06 0.56 10.13
N LEU A 70 -3.15 -0.12 10.84
CA LEU A 70 -1.78 -0.39 10.38
C LEU A 70 -1.75 -1.29 9.14
N VAL A 71 -2.58 -2.33 9.13
CA VAL A 71 -2.70 -3.25 8.00
C VAL A 71 -3.28 -2.51 6.78
N LEU A 72 -4.34 -1.71 6.96
CA LEU A 72 -4.88 -0.90 5.87
C LEU A 72 -3.84 0.08 5.33
N ALA A 73 -3.17 0.82 6.21
CA ALA A 73 -2.14 1.78 5.81
C ALA A 73 -1.01 1.11 5.02
N THR A 74 -0.61 -0.10 5.42
CA THR A 74 0.38 -0.91 4.69
C THR A 74 -0.15 -1.28 3.31
N ALA A 75 -1.36 -1.83 3.22
CA ALA A 75 -1.98 -2.22 1.94
C ALA A 75 -2.07 -1.05 0.95
N LEU A 76 -2.50 0.13 1.39
CA LEU A 76 -2.57 1.32 0.54
C LEU A 76 -1.19 1.77 0.07
N ARG A 77 -0.21 1.78 0.99
CA ARG A 77 1.15 2.27 0.71
C ARG A 77 1.93 1.37 -0.23
N THR A 78 1.63 0.07 -0.21
CA THR A 78 2.26 -0.93 -1.06
C THR A 78 1.45 -1.24 -2.31
N PHE A 79 0.37 -0.50 -2.59
CA PHE A 79 -0.56 -0.75 -3.70
C PHE A 79 -1.02 -2.21 -3.78
N PHE A 80 -1.44 -2.77 -2.63
CA PHE A 80 -1.79 -4.18 -2.53
C PHE A 80 -3.04 -4.54 -3.37
N PRO A 81 -2.92 -5.43 -4.37
CA PRO A 81 -3.93 -5.62 -5.41
C PRO A 81 -5.06 -6.58 -4.99
N ALA A 82 -5.71 -6.32 -3.85
CA ALA A 82 -6.92 -7.06 -3.48
C ALA A 82 -8.13 -6.66 -4.34
N ALA A 83 -9.24 -7.38 -4.22
CA ALA A 83 -10.50 -7.15 -4.92
C ALA A 83 -11.26 -5.88 -4.48
N TRP A 84 -10.56 -4.78 -4.24
CA TRP A 84 -11.14 -3.50 -3.87
C TRP A 84 -12.11 -3.00 -4.94
N THR A 85 -13.18 -2.36 -4.50
CA THR A 85 -13.93 -1.37 -5.28
C THR A 85 -13.56 0.03 -4.83
N PRO A 86 -13.71 1.07 -5.68
CA PRO A 86 -13.45 2.45 -5.29
C PRO A 86 -14.21 2.86 -4.00
N ALA A 87 -15.47 2.47 -3.89
CA ALA A 87 -16.30 2.75 -2.71
C ALA A 87 -15.82 1.98 -1.46
N SER A 88 -15.51 0.69 -1.58
CA SER A 88 -15.06 -0.12 -0.43
C SER A 88 -13.74 0.39 0.16
N LEU A 89 -12.80 0.82 -0.70
CA LEU A 89 -11.52 1.36 -0.30
C LEU A 89 -11.68 2.68 0.47
N VAL A 90 -12.51 3.59 -0.06
CA VAL A 90 -12.80 4.87 0.59
C VAL A 90 -13.52 4.66 1.92
N SER A 91 -14.52 3.78 1.98
CA SER A 91 -15.22 3.46 3.22
C SER A 91 -14.27 2.94 4.30
N ALA A 92 -13.42 1.95 3.96
CA ALA A 92 -12.45 1.39 4.90
C ALA A 92 -11.44 2.45 5.37
N ALA A 93 -10.96 3.31 4.46
CA ALA A 93 -10.03 4.38 4.80
C ALA A 93 -10.67 5.46 5.68
N ASN A 94 -11.92 5.84 5.40
CA ASN A 94 -12.66 6.82 6.19
C ASN A 94 -12.94 6.33 7.62
N GLU A 95 -13.16 5.03 7.79
CA GLU A 95 -13.42 4.44 9.11
C GLU A 95 -12.14 4.26 9.95
N LEU A 96 -11.04 3.85 9.31
CA LEU A 96 -9.85 3.39 10.05
C LEU A 96 -8.69 4.38 10.08
N LEU A 97 -8.57 5.27 9.10
CA LEU A 97 -7.45 6.19 9.00
C LEU A 97 -7.83 7.56 9.56
N PRO A 98 -6.90 8.28 10.20
CA PRO A 98 -7.16 9.63 10.67
C PRO A 98 -7.66 10.51 9.51
N SER A 99 -8.82 11.14 9.69
CA SER A 99 -9.39 12.05 8.70
C SER A 99 -8.49 13.27 8.56
N ARG A 100 -7.77 13.38 7.44
CA ARG A 100 -6.89 14.52 7.11
C ARG A 100 -7.67 15.70 6.54
N ASP A 101 -8.67 16.15 7.28
CA ASP A 101 -9.63 17.17 6.83
C ASP A 101 -10.44 16.76 5.59
N ARG A 102 -10.47 15.45 5.29
CA ARG A 102 -11.25 14.86 4.20
C ARG A 102 -12.53 14.27 4.76
N HIS A 103 -13.54 15.11 4.88
CA HIS A 103 -14.85 14.67 5.33
C HIS A 103 -15.64 14.10 4.15
N TRP A 104 -15.54 12.79 3.94
CA TRP A 104 -16.24 12.09 2.85
C TRP A 104 -17.76 12.22 3.00
N THR A 105 -18.37 13.05 2.15
CA THR A 105 -19.82 13.32 2.15
C THR A 105 -20.59 12.41 1.20
N VAL A 106 -19.92 11.81 0.21
CA VAL A 106 -20.53 10.82 -0.70
C VAL A 106 -19.57 9.66 -0.91
N VAL A 107 -20.01 8.44 -0.61
CA VAL A 107 -19.26 7.20 -0.89
C VAL A 107 -20.22 6.17 -1.50
N THR A 108 -20.24 6.09 -2.83
CA THR A 108 -21.12 5.21 -3.60
C THR A 108 -20.36 4.62 -4.79
N GLU A 109 -20.92 3.58 -5.42
CA GLU A 109 -20.34 2.95 -6.61
C GLU A 109 -20.19 3.88 -7.83
N LYS A 110 -20.95 4.98 -7.86
CA LYS A 110 -20.96 5.91 -9.01
C LYS A 110 -20.38 7.29 -8.68
N ARG A 111 -20.17 7.58 -7.40
CA ARG A 111 -19.71 8.89 -6.96
C ARG A 111 -19.00 8.79 -5.63
N LEU A 112 -17.84 9.44 -5.58
CA LEU A 112 -17.04 9.63 -4.38
C LEU A 112 -16.80 11.13 -4.21
N ALA A 113 -17.01 11.68 -3.02
CA ALA A 113 -16.75 13.08 -2.76
C ALA A 113 -16.48 13.33 -1.29
N TYR A 114 -15.62 14.30 -1.02
CA TYR A 114 -15.52 14.94 0.28
C TYR A 114 -15.63 16.45 0.11
N ASP A 115 -16.22 17.08 1.11
CA ASP A 115 -16.30 18.53 1.17
C ASP A 115 -15.15 19.03 2.07
N GLY A 116 -14.53 20.14 1.65
CA GLY A 116 -13.30 20.71 2.23
C GLY A 116 -12.78 21.82 1.32
N ASP A 117 -11.66 22.44 1.68
CA ASP A 117 -10.89 23.32 0.78
C ASP A 117 -9.46 22.78 0.67
N PRO A 118 -9.07 22.16 -0.47
CA PRO A 118 -9.87 21.97 -1.67
C PRO A 118 -10.94 20.88 -1.52
N ARG A 119 -12.08 21.06 -2.19
CA ARG A 119 -13.12 20.04 -2.35
C ARG A 119 -12.68 19.05 -3.42
N TRP A 120 -13.10 17.79 -3.30
CA TRP A 120 -12.84 16.77 -4.33
C TRP A 120 -14.09 15.97 -4.66
N SER A 121 -14.26 15.65 -5.94
CA SER A 121 -15.37 14.82 -6.42
C SER A 121 -14.91 13.96 -7.58
N ALA A 122 -15.23 12.66 -7.53
CA ALA A 122 -15.11 11.73 -8.64
C ALA A 122 -16.46 11.14 -9.01
N ARG A 123 -16.72 11.03 -10.32
CA ARG A 123 -17.94 10.47 -10.87
C ARG A 123 -17.63 9.39 -11.90
N ARG A 124 -18.40 8.32 -11.83
CA ARG A 124 -18.38 7.24 -12.82
C ARG A 124 -19.40 7.51 -13.91
N ASP A 125 -18.97 7.46 -15.17
CA ASP A 125 -19.86 7.62 -16.31
C ASP A 125 -20.52 6.28 -16.73
N ALA A 126 -21.37 6.35 -17.76
CA ALA A 126 -22.08 5.18 -18.27
C ALA A 126 -21.16 4.13 -18.95
N SER A 127 -19.95 4.53 -19.36
CA SER A 127 -18.93 3.62 -19.91
C SER A 127 -18.12 2.90 -18.84
N GLY A 128 -18.26 3.32 -17.57
CA GLY A 128 -17.55 2.75 -16.43
C GLY A 128 -16.28 3.50 -16.04
N ARG A 129 -15.92 4.54 -16.81
CA ARG A 129 -14.77 5.41 -16.57
C ARG A 129 -15.04 6.39 -15.43
N TRP A 130 -14.00 6.71 -14.68
CA TRP A 130 -14.02 7.69 -13.59
C TRP A 130 -13.38 9.01 -14.01
N ASN A 131 -14.02 10.12 -13.65
CA ASN A 131 -13.45 11.46 -13.79
C ASN A 131 -13.49 12.16 -12.44
N ALA A 132 -12.33 12.59 -11.96
CA ALA A 132 -12.15 13.28 -10.69
C ALA A 132 -11.64 14.70 -10.90
N GLU A 133 -12.11 15.61 -10.05
CA GLU A 133 -11.73 17.01 -10.05
C GLU A 133 -11.51 17.51 -8.62
N PHE A 134 -10.61 18.48 -8.47
CA PHE A 134 -10.52 19.34 -7.31
C PHE A 134 -11.24 20.66 -7.58
N ILE A 135 -11.90 21.20 -6.57
CA ILE A 135 -12.51 22.52 -6.61
C ILE A 135 -11.90 23.33 -5.47
N GLU A 136 -11.08 24.32 -5.81
CA GLU A 136 -10.41 25.20 -4.86
C GLU A 136 -10.84 26.64 -5.15
N ARG A 137 -11.34 27.35 -4.14
CA ARG A 137 -11.76 28.77 -4.26
C ARG A 137 -12.68 29.06 -5.47
N GLY A 138 -13.56 28.10 -5.78
CA GLY A 138 -14.52 28.19 -6.90
C GLY A 138 -13.96 27.84 -8.28
N VAL A 139 -12.69 27.45 -8.38
CA VAL A 139 -12.06 26.99 -9.63
C VAL A 139 -11.94 25.47 -9.61
N ALA A 140 -12.54 24.82 -10.60
CA ALA A 140 -12.41 23.38 -10.79
C ALA A 140 -11.17 23.07 -11.65
N GLY A 141 -10.41 22.07 -11.25
CA GLY A 141 -9.27 21.52 -12.00
C GLY A 141 -9.33 20.00 -12.05
N PRO A 142 -8.95 19.38 -13.19
CA PRO A 142 -8.93 17.92 -13.30
C PRO A 142 -7.88 17.31 -12.37
N ASP A 143 -8.22 16.19 -11.71
CA ASP A 143 -7.30 15.39 -10.90
C ASP A 143 -6.88 14.12 -11.66
N VAL A 144 -7.85 13.25 -11.96
CA VAL A 144 -7.62 12.00 -12.68
C VAL A 144 -8.78 11.65 -13.61
N THR A 145 -8.44 11.06 -14.76
CA THR A 145 -9.37 10.26 -15.57
C THR A 145 -8.86 8.83 -15.53
N ALA A 146 -9.63 7.93 -14.93
CA ALA A 146 -9.30 6.51 -14.80
C ALA A 146 -10.27 5.68 -15.65
N GLU A 147 -9.74 4.81 -16.50
CA GLU A 147 -10.54 4.07 -17.49
C GLU A 147 -11.50 3.07 -16.86
N ASP A 148 -11.16 2.56 -15.66
CA ASP A 148 -11.93 1.56 -14.95
C ASP A 148 -11.77 1.66 -13.43
N ASP A 149 -12.40 0.73 -12.71
CA ASP A 149 -12.36 0.66 -11.26
C ASP A 149 -10.96 0.32 -10.71
N ASP A 150 -10.12 -0.41 -11.45
CA ASP A 150 -8.77 -0.78 -11.01
C ASP A 150 -7.88 0.46 -10.99
N GLU A 151 -7.88 1.22 -12.08
CA GLU A 151 -7.13 2.47 -12.16
C GLU A 151 -7.61 3.49 -11.10
N MET A 152 -8.92 3.57 -10.88
CA MET A 152 -9.47 4.43 -9.85
C MET A 152 -9.06 4.00 -8.43
N VAL A 153 -9.04 2.70 -8.14
CA VAL A 153 -8.55 2.16 -6.85
C VAL A 153 -7.08 2.53 -6.64
N LEU A 154 -6.23 2.39 -7.65
CA LEU A 154 -4.81 2.74 -7.54
C LEU A 154 -4.60 4.24 -7.34
N HIS A 155 -5.38 5.07 -8.03
CA HIS A 155 -5.41 6.51 -7.76
C HIS A 155 -5.82 6.80 -6.32
N LEU A 156 -6.89 6.18 -5.84
CA LEU A 156 -7.36 6.36 -4.47
C LEU A 156 -6.34 5.91 -3.43
N MET A 157 -5.61 4.81 -3.65
CA MET A 157 -4.50 4.40 -2.75
C MET A 157 -3.44 5.48 -2.63
N ALA A 158 -3.06 6.11 -3.74
CA ALA A 158 -2.12 7.23 -3.74
C ALA A 158 -2.72 8.50 -3.11
N HIS A 159 -4.00 8.78 -3.37
CA HIS A 159 -4.73 9.94 -2.88
C HIS A 159 -4.93 9.86 -1.35
N LEU A 160 -5.29 8.70 -0.82
CA LEU A 160 -5.60 8.45 0.60
C LEU A 160 -4.36 8.41 1.51
N THR A 161 -3.15 8.27 0.96
CA THR A 161 -1.91 8.15 1.73
C THR A 161 -1.09 9.45 1.76
N ASP A 162 -0.16 9.55 2.71
CA ASP A 162 0.76 10.69 2.78
C ASP A 162 1.76 10.70 1.63
N PRO A 163 1.91 11.85 0.93
CA PRO A 163 3.07 12.09 0.10
C PRO A 163 4.41 11.99 0.84
N PHE A 164 4.48 12.44 2.10
CA PHE A 164 5.70 12.68 2.88
C PHE A 164 5.70 11.91 4.22
N PRO A 165 5.75 10.57 4.15
CA PRO A 165 5.73 9.70 5.32
C PRO A 165 7.04 9.71 6.14
N TYR A 166 8.12 10.25 5.57
CA TYR A 166 9.45 10.14 6.15
C TYR A 166 9.59 11.12 7.31
N PRO A 167 10.03 10.66 8.50
CA PRO A 167 10.05 11.45 9.71
C PRO A 167 11.28 12.37 9.79
N TYR A 168 11.71 12.97 8.68
CA TYR A 168 12.97 13.74 8.60
C TYR A 168 13.04 14.92 9.58
N ALA A 169 11.89 15.41 10.06
CA ALA A 169 11.80 16.52 11.01
C ALA A 169 11.40 16.09 12.44
N TRP A 170 11.40 14.79 12.75
CA TRP A 170 10.87 14.30 14.05
C TRP A 170 11.93 14.22 15.14
N SER A 171 13.22 14.22 14.79
CA SER A 171 14.31 14.29 15.78
C SER A 171 14.39 15.69 16.40
N GLY A 172 14.52 15.76 17.72
CA GLY A 172 14.63 17.04 18.42
C GLY A 172 15.99 17.73 18.26
N THR A 173 17.06 16.95 18.01
CA THR A 173 18.44 17.46 17.86
C THR A 173 19.30 16.58 16.93
N GLU A 174 20.42 17.13 16.41
CA GLU A 174 21.40 16.36 15.61
C GLU A 174 22.08 15.25 16.43
N GLU A 175 22.32 15.49 17.72
CA GLU A 175 22.92 14.50 18.61
C GLU A 175 22.02 13.26 18.77
N GLU A 176 20.70 13.47 18.88
CA GLU A 176 19.74 12.38 18.89
C GLU A 176 19.79 11.58 17.58
N SER A 177 19.79 12.28 16.44
CA SER A 177 19.90 11.65 15.11
C SER A 177 21.20 10.85 14.95
N ALA A 178 22.32 11.37 15.46
CA ALA A 178 23.61 10.65 15.44
C ALA A 178 23.56 9.36 16.26
N ARG A 179 22.94 9.38 17.45
CA ARG A 179 22.75 8.16 18.26
C ARG A 179 21.88 7.13 17.54
N ARG A 180 20.75 7.54 16.96
CA ARG A 180 19.87 6.64 16.19
C ARG A 180 20.58 6.01 14.98
N ARG A 181 21.44 6.77 14.29
CA ARG A 181 22.26 6.25 13.19
C ARG A 181 23.25 5.19 13.66
N ALA A 182 23.89 5.39 14.82
CA ALA A 182 24.80 4.42 15.40
C ALA A 182 24.07 3.12 15.80
N ASP A 183 22.93 3.23 16.48
CA ASP A 183 22.10 2.08 16.87
C ASP A 183 21.64 1.29 15.63
N ALA A 184 21.17 1.97 14.59
CA ALA A 184 20.76 1.33 13.34
C ALA A 184 21.91 0.56 12.67
N ALA A 185 23.13 1.09 12.70
CA ALA A 185 24.31 0.41 12.14
C ALA A 185 24.69 -0.85 12.92
N GLU A 186 24.48 -0.89 14.24
CA GLU A 186 24.69 -2.10 15.04
C GLU A 186 23.65 -3.19 14.75
N ILE A 187 22.38 -2.79 14.65
CA ILE A 187 21.28 -3.71 14.33
C ILE A 187 21.49 -4.33 12.94
N GLU A 188 21.89 -3.52 11.95
CA GLU A 188 22.16 -4.01 10.59
C GLU A 188 23.31 -5.03 10.56
N ARG A 189 24.38 -4.81 11.35
CA ARG A 189 25.47 -5.80 11.49
C ARG A 189 24.98 -7.12 12.09
N THR A 190 24.13 -7.05 13.10
CA THR A 190 23.52 -8.25 13.70
C THR A 190 22.66 -8.99 12.68
N PHE A 191 21.80 -8.28 11.97
CA PHE A 191 20.92 -8.88 10.97
C PHE A 191 21.67 -9.47 9.78
N ALA A 192 22.84 -8.93 9.40
CA ALA A 192 23.68 -9.54 8.38
C ALA A 192 24.10 -10.99 8.72
N ILE A 193 24.13 -11.35 10.01
CA ILE A 193 24.32 -12.73 10.47
C ILE A 193 23.02 -13.53 10.26
N ASP A 194 21.88 -12.99 10.69
CA ASP A 194 20.56 -13.63 10.55
C ASP A 194 20.15 -13.87 9.09
N ARG A 195 20.59 -13.03 8.15
CA ARG A 195 20.37 -13.24 6.70
C ARG A 195 20.96 -14.56 6.19
N ARG A 196 21.88 -15.17 6.93
CA ARG A 196 22.46 -16.49 6.61
C ARG A 196 21.58 -17.66 7.06
N LEU A 197 20.50 -17.40 7.80
CA LEU A 197 19.56 -18.44 8.21
C LEU A 197 18.92 -19.10 6.97
N PRO A 198 18.73 -20.43 6.95
CA PRO A 198 18.33 -21.16 5.74
C PRO A 198 17.05 -20.63 5.05
N TYR A 199 16.05 -20.23 5.83
CA TYR A 199 14.79 -19.73 5.29
C TYR A 199 14.89 -18.33 4.63
N LEU A 200 15.93 -17.56 4.97
CA LEU A 200 16.28 -16.27 4.35
C LEU A 200 17.36 -16.41 3.29
N ALA A 201 18.24 -17.42 3.39
CA ALA A 201 19.32 -17.65 2.44
C ALA A 201 18.79 -17.87 1.01
N GLY A 202 17.70 -18.63 0.87
CA GLY A 202 17.04 -18.91 -0.42
C GLY A 202 16.38 -17.69 -1.08
N TRP A 203 16.35 -16.51 -0.43
CA TRP A 203 15.88 -15.28 -1.06
C TRP A 203 16.88 -14.69 -2.08
N ARG A 204 18.18 -15.03 -1.98
CA ARG A 204 19.21 -14.54 -2.92
C ARG A 204 19.31 -15.36 -4.21
N ASP A 205 19.08 -16.67 -4.13
CA ASP A 205 19.49 -17.61 -5.18
C ASP A 205 18.64 -17.50 -6.47
N ALA A 206 17.50 -16.81 -6.43
CA ALA A 206 16.66 -16.59 -7.61
C ALA A 206 17.18 -15.49 -8.56
N GLN A 207 18.15 -14.67 -8.15
CA GLN A 207 18.72 -13.61 -9.02
C GLN A 207 19.87 -14.10 -9.93
N GLY A 208 20.39 -15.32 -9.72
CA GLY A 208 21.51 -15.88 -10.47
C GLY A 208 21.16 -16.74 -11.69
N GLY A 209 19.88 -17.05 -11.92
CA GLY A 209 19.44 -18.01 -12.97
C GLY A 209 19.19 -17.41 -14.36
N GLY A 210 19.40 -16.11 -14.54
CA GLY A 210 19.02 -15.35 -15.75
C GLY A 210 20.19 -14.90 -16.62
N SER A 211 21.22 -15.73 -16.81
CA SER A 211 22.18 -15.53 -17.91
C SER A 211 22.80 -16.88 -18.30
N ALA A 212 21.99 -17.75 -18.90
CA ALA A 212 22.53 -18.81 -19.74
C ALA A 212 22.71 -18.21 -21.14
N ALA A 213 23.93 -17.79 -21.44
CA ALA A 213 24.35 -17.50 -22.80
C ALA A 213 24.06 -18.72 -23.68
N VAL A 214 23.29 -18.50 -24.75
CA VAL A 214 23.11 -19.46 -25.84
C VAL A 214 24.47 -19.69 -26.48
N PRO A 215 25.01 -20.93 -26.55
CA PRO A 215 26.20 -21.18 -27.33
C PRO A 215 25.81 -21.05 -28.81
N ALA A 216 26.36 -20.04 -29.49
CA ALA A 216 26.36 -19.99 -30.93
C ALA A 216 27.36 -21.05 -31.43
N GLY A 217 26.82 -22.18 -31.90
CA GLY A 217 27.54 -23.06 -32.80
C GLY A 217 27.40 -22.53 -34.22
N GLU A 218 28.52 -22.18 -34.83
CA GLU A 218 29.09 -22.74 -36.08
C GLU A 218 30.37 -21.96 -36.45
#